data_AF-A0A5N1JKK1-F1
#
_entry.id   AF-A0A5N1JKK1-F1
#
_cell.length_a   1.000
_cell.length_b   1.000
_cell.length_c   1.000
_cell.angle_alpha   90.00
_cell.angle_beta   90.00
_cell.angle_gamma   90.00
#
_symmetry.space_group_name_H-M   'P 1'
#
loop_
_entity.id
_entity.type
_entity.pdbx_description
1 polymer ?
#
loop_
_entity_poly.entity_id
_entity_poly.type
_entity_poly.pdbx_seq_one_letter_code
_entity_poly.pdbx_strand_id
1 'polypeptide(L)'
;MNSTLFRPLIVPAKTVVLLVFVPNSGSQQDSVNQLLDRVGAVLGDHIRITRVDQVVHPEVVRSFGVHQLPSFILLKQGIEIWRHNGLMDARELIRTLSVQLQEEEK
;
A
#
# COMPACT_ATOMS: atom_id res chain seq x y z
N MET A 1 -20.83 25.75 -9.43
CA MET A 1 -19.71 24.92 -9.89
C MET A 1 -19.32 24.03 -8.72
N ASN A 2 -19.52 22.72 -8.86
CA ASN A 2 -19.55 21.77 -7.75
C ASN A 2 -18.19 21.71 -7.03
N SER A 3 -18.20 22.12 -5.76
CA SER A 3 -17.08 21.94 -4.85
C SER A 3 -16.96 20.45 -4.56
N THR A 4 -15.98 19.79 -5.17
CA THR A 4 -15.67 18.38 -4.92
C THR A 4 -15.41 18.22 -3.43
N LEU A 5 -16.35 17.58 -2.75
CA LEU A 5 -16.24 17.23 -1.34
C LEU A 5 -15.12 16.19 -1.22
N PHE A 6 -13.90 16.65 -0.94
CA PHE A 6 -12.89 15.81 -0.31
C PHE A 6 -13.50 15.32 1.00
N ARG A 7 -14.01 14.09 1.01
CA ARG A 7 -14.31 13.40 2.26
C ARG A 7 -12.97 13.18 2.94
N PRO A 8 -12.69 13.82 4.09
CA PRO A 8 -11.55 13.42 4.88
C PRO A 8 -11.78 11.93 5.19
N LEU A 9 -10.87 11.08 4.71
CA LEU A 9 -10.78 9.73 5.23
C LEU A 9 -10.49 9.90 6.71
N ILE A 10 -11.52 9.74 7.56
CA ILE A 10 -11.35 9.63 8.99
C ILE A 10 -10.71 8.27 9.18
N VAL A 11 -9.39 8.27 9.17
CA VAL A 11 -8.56 7.12 9.44
C VAL A 11 -8.53 6.98 10.97
N PRO A 12 -9.08 5.89 11.56
CA PRO A 12 -8.94 5.65 12.99
C PRO A 12 -7.48 5.80 13.42
N ALA A 13 -7.24 6.32 14.62
CA ALA A 13 -5.91 6.74 15.12
C ALA A 13 -4.81 5.65 15.14
N LYS A 14 -5.11 4.40 14.75
CA LYS A 14 -4.17 3.27 14.61
C LYS A 14 -4.18 2.59 13.24
N THR A 15 -4.75 3.19 12.19
CA THR A 15 -4.76 2.50 10.89
C THR A 15 -3.44 2.68 10.17
N VAL A 16 -2.74 1.56 10.02
CA VAL A 16 -1.62 1.41 9.10
C VAL A 16 -2.20 1.06 7.72
N VAL A 17 -1.78 1.78 6.69
CA VAL A 17 -2.26 1.63 5.31
C VAL A 17 -1.10 1.17 4.44
N LEU A 18 -1.23 0.01 3.80
CA LEU A 18 -0.31 -0.44 2.78
C LEU A 18 -0.83 0.03 1.42
N LEU A 19 -0.19 1.04 0.84
CA LEU A 19 -0.39 1.46 -0.54
C LEU A 19 0.39 0.54 -1.48
N VAL A 20 -0.30 0.04 -2.51
CA VAL A 20 0.29 -0.86 -3.50
C VAL A 20 0.06 -0.29 -4.88
N PHE A 21 1.14 0.16 -5.51
CA PHE A 21 1.13 0.66 -6.88
C PHE A 21 1.29 -0.53 -7.82
N VAL A 22 0.22 -0.83 -8.55
CA VAL A 22 0.15 -2.03 -9.39
C VAL A 22 0.61 -1.73 -10.83
N PRO A 23 1.33 -2.66 -11.47
CA PRO A 23 1.68 -2.54 -12.89
C PRO A 23 0.43 -2.67 -13.78
N ASN A 24 0.47 -2.07 -14.98
CA ASN A 24 -0.61 -2.15 -15.96
C ASN A 24 -0.55 -3.40 -16.87
N SER A 25 0.41 -4.30 -16.64
CA SER A 25 0.58 -5.53 -17.39
C SER A 25 -0.10 -6.70 -16.67
N GLY A 26 -0.92 -7.47 -17.39
CA GLY A 26 -1.79 -8.50 -16.79
C GLY A 26 -1.04 -9.56 -15.98
N SER A 27 0.07 -10.11 -16.49
CA SER A 27 0.81 -11.17 -15.79
C SER A 27 1.46 -10.72 -14.48
N GLN A 28 1.96 -9.49 -14.41
CA GLN A 28 2.48 -8.94 -13.16
C GLN A 28 1.34 -8.54 -12.22
N GLN A 29 0.22 -8.05 -12.75
CA GLN A 29 -0.96 -7.71 -11.95
C GLN A 29 -1.51 -8.95 -11.23
N ASP A 30 -1.60 -10.09 -11.91
CA ASP A 30 -2.04 -11.35 -11.31
C ASP A 30 -1.08 -11.81 -10.19
N SER A 31 0.23 -11.66 -10.42
CA SER A 31 1.25 -12.00 -9.42
C SER A 31 1.14 -11.13 -8.17
N VAL A 32 0.91 -9.83 -8.36
CA VAL A 32 0.68 -8.88 -7.27
C VAL A 32 -0.65 -9.16 -6.55
N ASN A 33 -1.71 -9.50 -7.28
CA ASN A 33 -2.99 -9.86 -6.66
C ASN A 33 -2.85 -11.08 -5.74
N GLN A 34 -2.22 -12.15 -6.21
CA GLN A 34 -1.96 -13.35 -5.38
C GLN A 34 -1.09 -13.04 -4.15
N LEU A 35 -0.11 -12.15 -4.31
CA LEU A 35 0.70 -11.65 -3.20
C LEU A 35 -0.17 -10.91 -2.17
N LEU A 36 -1.03 -9.99 -2.62
CA LEU A 36 -1.90 -9.21 -1.74
C LEU A 36 -2.96 -10.05 -1.05
N ASP A 37 -3.48 -11.08 -1.71
CA ASP A 37 -4.42 -12.03 -1.09
C ASP A 37 -3.77 -12.76 0.09
N ARG A 38 -2.52 -13.20 -0.06
CA ARG A 38 -1.75 -13.84 1.01
C ARG A 38 -1.45 -12.87 2.16
N VAL A 39 -1.07 -11.64 1.83
CA VAL A 39 -0.79 -10.59 2.84
C VAL A 39 -2.08 -10.24 3.59
N GLY A 40 -3.19 -10.06 2.87
CA GLY A 40 -4.50 -9.75 3.44
C GLY A 40 -5.04 -10.87 4.32
N ALA A 41 -4.81 -12.14 3.95
CA ALA A 41 -5.19 -13.28 4.78
C ALA A 41 -4.45 -13.35 6.13
N VAL A 42 -3.25 -12.78 6.22
CA VAL A 42 -2.41 -12.83 7.44
C VAL A 42 -2.48 -11.52 8.25
N LEU A 43 -2.49 -10.37 7.57
CA LEU A 43 -2.36 -9.05 8.19
C LEU A 43 -3.57 -8.15 7.97
N GLY A 44 -4.61 -8.60 7.25
CA GLY A 44 -5.76 -7.75 6.86
C GLY A 44 -6.52 -7.11 8.03
N ASP A 45 -6.46 -7.72 9.21
CA ASP A 45 -7.06 -7.15 10.43
C ASP A 45 -6.22 -6.01 11.05
N HIS A 46 -4.92 -5.96 10.73
CA HIS A 46 -3.97 -5.00 11.28
C HIS A 46 -3.62 -3.87 10.29
N ILE A 47 -3.67 -4.15 8.99
CA ILE A 47 -3.34 -3.19 7.93
C ILE A 47 -4.47 -3.05 6.92
N ARG A 48 -4.67 -1.82 6.45
CA ARG A 48 -5.55 -1.54 5.33
C ARG A 48 -4.76 -1.58 4.03
N ILE A 49 -5.00 -2.59 3.20
CA ILE A 49 -4.37 -2.69 1.88
C ILE A 49 -5.17 -1.83 0.88
N THR A 50 -4.51 -0.88 0.22
CA THR A 50 -5.11 0.02 -0.77
C THR A 50 -4.30 -0.05 -2.06
N ARG A 51 -4.93 -0.51 -3.14
CA ARG A 51 -4.31 -0.54 -4.47
C ARG A 51 -4.44 0.84 -5.12
N VAL A 52 -3.35 1.34 -5.66
CA VAL A 52 -3.32 2.58 -6.44
C VAL A 52 -3.07 2.19 -7.90
N ASP A 53 -4.10 2.43 -8.72
CA ASP A 53 -4.01 2.28 -10.16
C ASP A 53 -3.49 3.59 -10.77
N GLN A 54 -2.36 3.49 -11.48
CA GLN A 54 -1.74 4.64 -12.15
C GLN A 54 -2.58 5.21 -13.30
N VAL A 55 -3.49 4.42 -13.87
CA VAL A 55 -4.42 4.86 -14.92
C VAL A 55 -5.53 5.72 -14.32
N VAL A 56 -5.99 5.36 -13.12
CA VAL A 56 -7.09 6.05 -12.44
C VAL A 56 -6.61 7.26 -11.63
N HIS A 57 -5.43 7.17 -11.01
CA HIS A 57 -4.90 8.19 -10.09
C HIS A 57 -3.43 8.58 -10.40
N PRO A 58 -3.12 9.07 -11.62
CA PRO A 58 -1.75 9.40 -12.01
C PRO A 58 -1.08 10.48 -11.13
N GLU A 59 -1.86 11.42 -10.60
CA GLU A 59 -1.39 12.46 -9.67
C GLU A 59 -0.89 11.89 -8.34
N VAL A 60 -1.50 10.81 -7.85
CA VAL A 60 -1.09 10.14 -6.61
C VAL A 60 0.26 9.46 -6.84
N VAL A 61 0.39 8.70 -7.94
CA VAL A 61 1.65 8.03 -8.31
C VAL A 61 2.82 9.01 -8.41
N ARG A 62 2.59 10.16 -9.06
CA ARG A 62 3.58 11.22 -9.19
C ARG A 62 3.94 11.86 -7.85
N SER A 63 2.94 12.13 -7.02
CA SER A 63 3.15 12.73 -5.68
C SER A 63 3.96 11.82 -4.77
N PHE A 64 3.81 10.49 -4.90
CA PHE A 64 4.59 9.50 -4.17
C PHE A 64 5.95 9.17 -4.80
N GLY A 65 6.30 9.77 -5.95
CA GLY A 65 7.59 9.56 -6.63
C GLY A 65 7.82 8.12 -7.08
N VAL A 66 6.75 7.39 -7.43
CA VAL A 66 6.87 5.99 -7.85
C VAL A 66 7.33 5.90 -9.31
N HIS A 67 8.52 5.36 -9.51
CA HIS A 67 9.15 5.19 -10.84
C HIS A 67 9.22 3.73 -11.31
N GLN A 68 9.06 2.78 -10.39
CA GLN A 68 9.16 1.35 -10.64
C GLN A 68 7.89 0.66 -10.12
N LEU A 69 7.39 -0.33 -10.85
CA LEU A 69 6.20 -1.09 -10.46
C LEU A 69 6.53 -2.58 -10.41
N PRO A 70 5.91 -3.35 -9.49
CA PRO A 70 5.07 -2.88 -8.40
C PRO A 70 5.86 -2.09 -7.34
N SER A 71 5.19 -1.20 -6.61
CA SER A 71 5.78 -0.53 -5.43
C SER A 71 4.84 -0.64 -4.23
N PHE A 72 5.44 -0.85 -3.06
CA PHE A 72 4.76 -1.02 -1.79
C PHE A 72 5.18 0.12 -0.85
N ILE A 73 4.21 0.85 -0.31
CA ILE A 73 4.45 1.95 0.62
C ILE A 73 3.57 1.75 1.84
N LEU A 74 4.18 1.68 3.02
CA LEU A 74 3.47 1.58 4.28
C LEU A 74 3.34 2.98 4.88
N LEU A 75 2.09 3.37 5.11
CA LEU A 75 1.73 4.62 5.76
C LEU A 75 1.16 4.34 7.14
N LYS A 76 1.57 5.11 8.14
CA LYS A 76 0.95 5.11 9.46
C LYS A 76 0.53 6.54 9.78
N GLN A 77 -0.77 6.75 10.05
CA GLN A 77 -1.33 8.08 10.30
C GLN A 77 -0.99 9.12 9.20
N GLY A 78 -0.85 8.67 7.94
CA GLY A 78 -0.50 9.53 6.81
C GLY A 78 1.00 9.78 6.61
N ILE A 79 1.87 9.25 7.48
CA ILE A 79 3.32 9.34 7.36
C ILE A 79 3.87 8.05 6.76
N GLU A 80 4.75 8.17 5.78
CA GLU A 80 5.47 7.03 5.22
C GLU A 80 6.51 6.50 6.20
N ILE A 81 6.34 5.25 6.62
CA ILE A 81 7.26 4.56 7.54
C ILE A 81 8.12 3.52 6.83
N TRP A 82 7.66 3.00 5.69
CA TRP A 82 8.40 2.00 4.93
C TRP A 82 8.05 2.04 3.44
N ARG A 83 9.04 1.73 2.60
CA ARG A 83 8.88 1.66 1.15
C ARG A 83 9.72 0.53 0.56
N HIS A 84 9.16 -0.16 -0.42
CA HIS A 84 9.88 -1.08 -1.28
C HIS A 84 9.46 -0.92 -2.74
N ASN A 85 10.44 -0.88 -3.63
CA ASN A 85 10.22 -0.74 -5.07
C ASN A 85 10.63 -2.04 -5.77
N GLY A 86 9.73 -2.60 -6.57
CA GLY A 86 9.91 -3.88 -7.24
C GLY A 86 9.09 -5.01 -6.64
N LEU A 87 9.12 -6.15 -7.33
CA LEU A 87 8.49 -7.38 -6.87
C LEU A 87 9.18 -7.90 -5.60
N MET A 88 8.37 -8.32 -4.64
CA MET A 88 8.80 -8.91 -3.37
C MET A 88 8.00 -10.18 -3.09
N ASP A 89 8.63 -11.15 -2.44
CA ASP A 89 8.00 -12.40 -2.02
C ASP A 89 6.98 -12.18 -0.88
N ALA A 90 5.89 -12.94 -0.87
CA ALA A 90 4.82 -12.76 0.13
C ALA A 90 5.29 -12.94 1.56
N ARG A 91 6.16 -13.93 1.78
CA ARG A 91 6.73 -14.21 3.11
C ARG A 91 7.61 -13.07 3.59
N GLU A 92 8.39 -12.48 2.69
CA GLU A 92 9.28 -11.37 3.01
C GLU A 92 8.48 -10.09 3.29
N LEU A 93 7.46 -9.81 2.48
CA LEU A 93 6.57 -8.68 2.68
C LEU A 93 5.84 -8.79 4.02
N ILE A 94 5.22 -9.93 4.33
CA ILE A 94 4.56 -10.16 5.61
C ILE A 94 5.54 -9.96 6.77
N ARG A 95 6.72 -10.56 6.72
CA ARG A 95 7.74 -10.42 7.78
C ARG A 95 8.11 -8.96 8.00
N THR A 96 8.37 -8.23 6.92
CA THR A 96 8.77 -6.83 6.98
C THR A 96 7.66 -5.97 7.56
N LEU A 97 6.42 -6.15 7.10
CA LEU A 97 5.27 -5.43 7.61
C LEU A 97 5.04 -5.74 9.10
N SER A 98 5.14 -7.00 9.51
CA SER A 98 5.01 -7.37 10.94
C SER A 98 6.03 -6.67 11.82
N VAL A 99 7.29 -6.54 11.37
CA VAL A 99 8.33 -5.80 12.11
C VAL A 99 7.96 -4.32 12.24
N GLN A 100 7.54 -3.69 11.13
CA GLN A 100 7.14 -2.28 11.13
C GLN A 100 5.91 -2.00 12.00
N LEU A 101 5.03 -2.99 12.17
CA LEU A 101 3.89 -2.90 13.08
C LEU A 101 4.29 -3.00 14.57
N GLN A 102 5.42 -3.65 14.89
CA GLN A 102 5.90 -3.84 16.26
C GLN A 102 6.94 -2.80 16.73
N GLU A 103 7.68 -2.15 15.82
CA GLU A 103 8.76 -1.21 16.15
C GLU A 103 8.31 0.05 16.92
N GLU A 104 7.01 0.30 17.08
CA GLU A 104 6.47 1.50 17.75
C GLU A 104 5.92 1.27 19.17
N GLU A 105 6.05 0.05 19.73
CA GLU A 105 5.73 -0.19 21.16
C GLU A 105 6.92 0.07 22.10
N LYS A 106 8.04 0.63 21.62
CA LYS A 106 9.24 0.89 22.41
C LYS A 106 9.56 2.39 22.49
#